data_AF-A0A6S7B172-F1
#
_entry.id   AF-A0A6S7B172-F1
#
_cell.length_a   1.000
_cell.length_b   1.000
_cell.length_c   1.000
_cell.angle_alpha   90.00
_cell.angle_beta   90.00
_cell.angle_gamma   90.00
#
_symmetry.space_group_name_H-M   'P 1'
#
loop_
_entity.id
_entity.type
_entity.pdbx_description
1 polymer ?
#
loop_
_entity_poly.entity_id
_entity_poly.type
_entity_poly.pdbx_seq_one_letter_code
_entity_poly.pdbx_strand_id
1 'polypeptide(L)'
;MTKVTVKPHGGELQAMTPSERVIQDVQAEFSVQDERGRTLVLKKPDVLAQFDLIEALGDLAKNDVYRIMCIPAIYVVSIDGVIAPAPSNKAQMRALISRLGEEGFAAIKKGIAERFPQDEDGEGDEAVKK
;
A
#
# COMPACT_ATOMS: atom_id res chain seq x y z
N MET A 1 49.78 -22.07 26.51
CA MET A 1 50.52 -20.81 26.34
C MET A 1 50.80 -20.63 24.85
N THR A 2 50.70 -19.51 24.14
CA THR A 2 50.04 -18.20 24.26
C THR A 2 50.33 -17.47 22.94
N LYS A 3 49.30 -16.94 22.25
CA LYS A 3 49.30 -15.85 21.22
C LYS A 3 50.10 -16.06 19.91
N VAL A 4 49.70 -15.53 18.75
CA VAL A 4 49.47 -14.12 18.36
C VAL A 4 48.55 -14.11 17.11
N THR A 5 47.32 -13.57 17.19
CA THR A 5 46.85 -12.26 16.66
C THR A 5 46.74 -12.13 15.13
N VAL A 6 45.50 -12.01 14.61
CA VAL A 6 45.16 -11.12 13.49
C VAL A 6 43.79 -10.46 13.75
N LYS A 7 43.80 -9.15 14.03
CA LYS A 7 42.81 -8.14 13.59
C LYS A 7 43.60 -7.26 12.60
N PRO A 8 43.04 -6.51 11.62
CA PRO A 8 41.83 -5.68 11.77
C PRO A 8 40.98 -5.46 10.48
N HIS A 9 39.97 -4.57 10.60
CA HIS A 9 39.16 -3.92 9.55
C HIS A 9 38.03 -4.78 8.96
N GLY A 10 36.80 -4.30 8.73
CA GLY A 10 36.25 -2.95 8.68
C GLY A 10 35.06 -3.01 7.71
N GLY A 11 33.91 -2.46 8.09
CA GLY A 11 32.81 -2.11 7.20
C GLY A 11 32.38 -3.13 6.14
N GLU A 12 31.45 -4.01 6.49
CA GLU A 12 30.55 -4.60 5.49
C GLU A 12 29.15 -4.12 5.81
N LEU A 13 28.81 -2.97 5.20
CA LEU A 13 27.48 -2.71 4.69
C LEU A 13 27.06 -3.99 3.99
N GLN A 14 26.17 -4.76 4.61
CA GLN A 14 25.61 -5.97 4.03
C GLN A 14 25.01 -5.58 2.68
N ALA A 15 25.75 -5.90 1.62
CA ALA A 15 25.32 -5.68 0.26
C ALA A 15 24.11 -6.60 0.04
N MET A 16 22.92 -6.01 0.12
CA MET A 16 21.65 -6.69 -0.15
C MET A 16 21.76 -7.51 -1.42
N THR A 17 21.30 -8.75 -1.36
CA THR A 17 21.33 -9.64 -2.52
C THR A 17 20.48 -9.04 -3.65
N PRO A 18 20.81 -9.28 -4.93
CA PRO A 18 20.01 -8.79 -6.05
C PRO A 18 18.54 -9.24 -5.98
N SER A 19 18.26 -10.38 -5.34
CA SER A 19 16.90 -10.85 -5.06
C SER A 19 16.18 -9.97 -4.03
N GLU A 20 16.86 -9.53 -2.96
CA GLU A 20 16.28 -8.60 -1.97
C GLU A 20 16.00 -7.21 -2.57
N ARG A 21 16.81 -6.76 -3.55
CA ARG A 21 16.55 -5.50 -4.25
C ARG A 21 15.28 -5.53 -5.11
N VAL A 22 15.01 -6.64 -5.80
CA VAL A 22 13.81 -6.76 -6.65
C VAL A 22 12.52 -6.82 -5.81
N ILE A 23 12.56 -7.44 -4.62
CA ILE A 23 11.40 -7.52 -3.72
C ILE A 23 11.07 -6.16 -3.10
N GLN A 24 12.09 -5.35 -2.81
CA GLN A 24 11.90 -3.98 -2.31
C GLN A 24 11.29 -3.05 -3.36
N ASP A 25 11.69 -3.18 -4.63
CA ASP A 25 11.23 -2.33 -5.73
C ASP A 25 9.75 -2.56 -6.06
N VAL A 26 9.27 -3.81 -5.92
CA VAL A 26 7.85 -4.18 -6.15
C VAL A 26 6.93 -3.74 -5.00
N GLN A 27 7.48 -3.53 -3.81
CA GLN A 27 6.75 -3.10 -2.60
C GLN A 27 7.04 -1.64 -2.23
N ALA A 28 7.69 -0.87 -3.13
CA ALA A 28 8.16 0.47 -2.85
C ALA A 28 6.99 1.41 -2.54
N GLU A 29 6.95 1.85 -1.29
CA GLU A 29 6.08 2.93 -0.85
C GLU A 29 6.43 4.19 -1.63
N PHE A 30 5.42 4.90 -2.11
CA PHE A 30 5.61 6.18 -2.79
C PHE A 30 4.73 7.24 -2.15
N SER A 31 5.27 8.45 -2.05
CA SER A 31 4.54 9.59 -1.50
C SER A 31 3.86 10.38 -2.61
N VAL A 32 2.58 10.68 -2.43
CA VAL A 32 1.85 11.67 -3.22
C VAL A 32 1.40 12.82 -2.35
N GLN A 33 1.30 14.01 -2.94
CA GLN A 33 0.82 15.18 -2.24
C GLN A 33 -0.62 15.48 -2.66
N ASP A 34 -1.47 15.69 -1.67
CA ASP A 34 -2.86 16.06 -1.84
C ASP A 34 -3.04 17.57 -2.08
N GLU A 35 -4.18 18.01 -2.60
CA GLU A 35 -4.48 19.45 -2.83
C GLU A 35 -4.44 20.27 -1.53
N ARG A 36 -4.66 19.61 -0.39
CA ARG A 36 -4.54 20.22 0.95
C ARG A 36 -3.09 20.38 1.43
N GLY A 37 -2.10 19.98 0.65
CA GLY A 37 -0.68 19.96 1.03
C GLY A 37 -0.31 18.81 1.96
N ARG A 38 -1.16 17.78 2.09
CA ARG A 38 -0.89 16.59 2.91
C ARG A 38 -0.02 15.60 2.15
N THR A 39 0.88 14.93 2.86
CA THR A 39 1.68 13.85 2.26
C THR A 39 1.02 12.49 2.52
N LEU A 40 0.58 11.82 1.46
CA LEU A 40 0.02 10.47 1.52
C LEU A 40 1.09 9.48 1.07
N VAL A 41 1.43 8.52 1.93
CA VAL A 41 2.31 7.40 1.54
C VAL A 41 1.42 6.27 1.09
N LEU A 42 1.62 5.83 -0.14
CA LEU A 42 0.84 4.80 -0.81
C LEU A 42 1.72 3.58 -1.09
N LYS A 43 1.07 2.42 -1.06
CA LYS A 43 1.68 1.14 -1.37
C LYS A 43 0.67 0.26 -2.08
N LYS A 44 1.13 -0.54 -3.05
CA LYS A 44 0.28 -1.54 -3.67
C LYS A 44 -0.16 -2.57 -2.60
N PRO A 45 -1.47 -2.74 -2.37
CA PRO A 45 -1.97 -3.71 -1.41
C PRO A 45 -1.68 -5.12 -1.92
N ASP A 46 -1.26 -5.99 -1.01
CA ASP A 46 -1.13 -7.42 -1.31
C ASP A 46 -2.51 -8.09 -1.36
N VAL A 47 -2.58 -9.33 -1.86
CA VAL A 47 -3.80 -10.13 -1.92
C VAL A 47 -4.43 -10.26 -0.53
N LEU A 48 -3.62 -10.42 0.53
CA LEU A 48 -4.13 -10.45 1.91
C LEU A 48 -4.88 -9.17 2.30
N ALA A 49 -4.39 -7.99 1.91
CA ALA A 49 -5.06 -6.73 2.22
C ALA A 49 -6.40 -6.59 1.50
N GLN A 50 -6.54 -7.20 0.31
CA GLN A 50 -7.82 -7.29 -0.39
C GLN A 50 -8.80 -8.27 0.30
N PHE A 51 -8.31 -9.39 0.83
CA PHE A 51 -9.12 -10.30 1.64
C PHE A 51 -9.58 -9.64 2.94
N ASP A 52 -8.67 -9.00 3.67
CA ASP A 52 -8.97 -8.25 4.89
C ASP A 52 -10.02 -7.16 4.62
N LEU A 53 -9.96 -6.51 3.45
CA LEU A 53 -10.98 -5.56 3.01
C LEU A 53 -12.35 -6.23 2.88
N ILE A 54 -12.43 -7.38 2.22
CA ILE A 54 -13.70 -8.11 2.06
C ILE A 54 -14.28 -8.49 3.43
N GLU A 55 -13.45 -8.99 4.34
CA GLU A 55 -13.86 -9.31 5.72
C GLU A 55 -14.31 -8.07 6.49
N ALA A 56 -13.57 -6.96 6.37
CA ALA A 56 -13.90 -5.69 7.02
C ALA A 56 -15.23 -5.10 6.53
N LEU A 57 -15.56 -5.30 5.25
CA LEU A 57 -16.79 -4.81 4.63
C LEU A 57 -17.99 -5.73 4.89
N GLY A 58 -17.77 -7.03 5.09
CA GLY A 58 -18.82 -8.02 5.29
C GLY A 58 -19.81 -8.06 4.12
N ASP A 59 -21.11 -8.01 4.39
CA ASP A 59 -22.16 -8.03 3.34
C ASP A 59 -22.05 -6.89 2.33
N LEU A 60 -21.42 -5.76 2.67
CA LEU A 60 -21.22 -4.66 1.74
C LEU A 60 -20.17 -4.98 0.66
N ALA A 61 -19.33 -5.99 0.86
CA ALA A 61 -18.38 -6.45 -0.16
C ALA A 61 -19.08 -7.00 -1.42
N LYS A 62 -20.34 -7.47 -1.27
CA LYS A 62 -21.20 -7.91 -2.38
C LYS A 62 -21.68 -6.76 -3.26
N ASN A 63 -21.57 -5.52 -2.78
CA ASN A 63 -21.86 -4.35 -3.58
C ASN A 63 -20.57 -3.92 -4.30
N ASP A 64 -20.48 -4.23 -5.59
CA ASP A 64 -19.30 -3.94 -6.41
C ASP A 64 -18.93 -2.46 -6.37
N VAL A 65 -19.91 -1.57 -6.42
CA VAL A 65 -19.69 -0.12 -6.35
C VAL A 65 -19.03 0.25 -5.02
N TYR A 66 -19.55 -0.28 -3.90
CA TYR A 66 -19.01 -0.01 -2.58
C TYR A 66 -17.58 -0.56 -2.42
N ARG A 67 -17.34 -1.77 -2.91
CA ARG A 67 -16.01 -2.41 -2.88
C ARG A 67 -15.00 -1.61 -3.69
N ILE A 68 -15.33 -1.26 -4.94
CA ILE A 68 -14.45 -0.48 -5.83
C ILE A 68 -14.10 0.88 -5.21
N MET A 69 -15.04 1.54 -4.53
CA MET A 69 -14.76 2.80 -3.83
C MET A 69 -13.80 2.64 -2.64
N CYS A 70 -13.75 1.45 -2.02
CA CYS A 70 -12.90 1.19 -0.87
C CYS A 70 -11.48 0.73 -1.25
N ILE A 71 -11.29 0.18 -2.46
CA ILE A 71 -9.99 -0.32 -2.93
C ILE A 71 -8.91 0.77 -2.88
N PRO A 72 -9.12 2.01 -3.37
CA PRO A 72 -8.08 3.04 -3.28
C PRO A 72 -7.72 3.40 -1.83
N ALA A 73 -8.64 3.22 -0.87
CA ALA A 73 -8.37 3.54 0.52
C ALA A 73 -7.34 2.59 1.15
N ILE A 74 -7.30 1.31 0.74
CA ILE A 74 -6.35 0.32 1.28
C ILE A 74 -4.93 0.49 0.73
N TYR A 75 -4.72 1.34 -0.27
CA TYR A 75 -3.38 1.71 -0.74
C TYR A 75 -2.67 2.65 0.25
N VAL A 76 -3.40 3.31 1.15
CA VAL A 76 -2.85 4.31 2.05
C VAL A 76 -2.16 3.66 3.23
N VAL A 77 -0.86 3.91 3.39
CA VAL A 77 -0.05 3.43 4.52
C VAL A 77 0.08 4.51 5.59
N SER A 78 0.23 5.78 5.19
CA SER A 78 0.28 6.89 6.14
C SER A 78 -0.24 8.18 5.53
N ILE A 79 -0.70 9.06 6.42
CA ILE A 79 -1.21 10.40 6.09
C ILE A 79 -0.46 11.38 7.01
N ASP A 80 0.35 12.26 6.42
CA ASP A 80 1.20 13.24 7.13
C ASP A 80 2.13 12.60 8.17
N GLY A 81 2.73 11.46 7.82
CA GLY A 81 3.62 10.70 8.71
C GLY A 81 2.90 9.93 9.82
N VAL A 82 1.57 10.02 9.91
CA VAL A 82 0.77 9.19 10.82
C VAL A 82 0.33 7.92 10.11
N ILE A 83 0.76 6.78 10.63
CA ILE A 83 0.39 5.46 10.10
C ILE A 83 -1.13 5.31 10.07
N ALA A 84 -1.65 4.95 8.90
CA ALA A 84 -3.03 4.60 8.66
C ALA A 84 -3.09 3.07 8.50
N PRO A 85 -3.41 2.32 9.57
CA PRO A 85 -3.51 0.87 9.47
C PRO A 85 -4.64 0.49 8.52
N ALA A 86 -4.49 -0.68 7.88
CA ALA A 86 -5.55 -1.25 7.08
C ALA A 86 -6.83 -1.40 7.92
N PRO A 87 -7.99 -0.96 7.41
CA PRO A 87 -9.23 -0.97 8.17
C PRO A 87 -9.72 -2.42 8.40
N SER A 88 -9.87 -2.82 9.66
CA SER A 88 -10.35 -4.17 10.01
C SER A 88 -11.87 -4.27 10.09
N ASN A 89 -12.59 -3.17 9.92
CA ASN A 89 -14.06 -3.15 9.89
C ASN A 89 -14.59 -1.92 9.14
N LYS A 90 -15.88 -1.98 8.79
CA LYS A 90 -16.62 -0.89 8.13
C LYS A 90 -16.49 0.46 8.81
N ALA A 91 -16.48 0.54 10.15
CA ALA A 91 -16.39 1.81 10.85
C ALA A 91 -15.02 2.46 10.64
N GLN A 92 -13.94 1.68 10.73
CA GLN A 92 -12.59 2.13 10.42
C GLN A 92 -12.44 2.53 8.96
N MET A 93 -13.04 1.78 8.03
CA MET A 93 -13.04 2.13 6.61
C MET A 93 -13.68 3.50 6.40
N ARG A 94 -14.87 3.75 6.98
CA ARG A 94 -15.55 5.04 6.86
C ARG A 94 -14.76 6.19 7.51
N ALA A 95 -14.08 5.92 8.64
CA ALA A 95 -13.22 6.90 9.28
C ALA A 95 -12.01 7.25 8.39
N LEU A 96 -11.38 6.26 7.75
CA LEU A 96 -10.29 6.46 6.80
C LEU A 96 -10.77 7.26 5.59
N ILE A 97 -11.93 6.89 5.01
CA ILE A 97 -12.54 7.62 3.89
C ILE A 97 -12.82 9.07 4.28
N SER A 98 -13.42 9.29 5.46
CA SER A 98 -13.71 10.64 5.94
C SER A 98 -12.45 11.47 6.21
N ARG A 99 -11.36 10.83 6.64
CA ARG A 99 -10.07 11.49 6.86
C ARG A 99 -9.41 11.88 5.54
N LEU A 100 -9.49 11.00 4.53
CA LEU A 100 -8.96 11.27 3.19
C LEU A 100 -9.76 12.36 2.48
N GLY A 101 -11.09 12.29 2.53
CA GLY A 101 -11.94 13.21 1.79
C GLY A 101 -11.76 13.08 0.27
N GLU A 102 -12.45 13.93 -0.48
CA GLU A 102 -12.42 13.88 -1.95
C GLU A 102 -11.02 14.13 -2.51
N GLU A 103 -10.34 15.15 -1.97
CA GLU A 103 -8.99 15.56 -2.35
C GLU A 103 -8.03 14.37 -2.22
N GLY A 104 -8.00 13.73 -1.04
CA GLY A 104 -7.12 12.60 -0.80
C GLY A 104 -7.38 11.42 -1.74
N PHE A 105 -8.65 11.14 -2.05
CA PHE A 105 -9.01 10.13 -3.04
C PHE A 105 -8.58 10.49 -4.47
N ALA A 106 -8.66 11.76 -4.85
CA ALA A 106 -8.18 12.23 -6.14
C ALA A 106 -6.66 12.06 -6.26
N ALA A 107 -5.91 12.47 -5.22
CA ALA A 107 -4.46 12.30 -5.15
C ALA A 107 -4.04 10.83 -5.19
N ILE A 108 -4.74 9.95 -4.48
CA ILE A 108 -4.50 8.50 -4.52
C ILE A 108 -4.72 7.95 -5.91
N LYS A 109 -5.88 8.21 -6.52
CA LYS A 109 -6.20 7.70 -7.86
C LYS A 109 -5.18 8.16 -8.89
N LYS A 110 -4.80 9.43 -8.85
CA LYS A 110 -3.76 9.98 -9.73
C LYS A 110 -2.41 9.28 -9.50
N GLY A 111 -2.01 9.13 -8.23
CA GLY A 111 -0.77 8.44 -7.87
C GLY A 111 -0.72 6.99 -8.32
N ILE A 112 -1.83 6.27 -8.18
CA ILE A 112 -1.97 4.89 -8.66
C ILE A 112 -1.88 4.87 -10.18
N ALA A 113 -2.60 5.72 -10.92
CA ALA A 113 -2.52 5.76 -12.38
C ALA A 113 -1.11 6.11 -12.91
N GLU A 114 -0.41 7.04 -12.25
CA GLU A 114 0.95 7.44 -12.63
C GLU A 114 1.99 6.33 -12.37
N ARG A 115 1.79 5.53 -11.31
CA ARG A 115 2.76 4.50 -10.90
C ARG A 115 2.42 3.09 -11.39
N PHE A 116 1.14 2.81 -11.57
CA PHE A 116 0.55 1.53 -11.96
C PHE A 116 -0.46 1.74 -13.11
N PRO A 117 -0.01 2.16 -14.30
CA PRO A 117 -0.88 2.46 -15.43
C PRO A 117 -1.66 1.23 -15.98
N GLN A 118 -1.33 0.01 -15.54
CA GLN A 118 -2.05 -1.22 -15.88
C GLN A 118 -3.08 -1.66 -14.84
N ASP A 119 -3.10 -1.04 -13.65
CA ASP A 119 -4.08 -1.35 -12.59
C ASP A 119 -5.32 -0.42 -12.64
N GLU A 120 -5.40 0.50 -13.62
CA GLU A 120 -6.63 1.28 -13.89
C GLU A 120 -7.77 0.41 -14.42
N ASP A 121 -7.44 -0.69 -15.10
CA ASP A 121 -8.36 -1.77 -15.41
C ASP A 121 -8.51 -2.61 -14.15
N GLY A 122 -9.38 -2.18 -13.24
CA GLY A 122 -9.61 -2.83 -11.97
C GLY A 122 -9.62 -4.36 -12.11
N GLU A 123 -8.80 -5.02 -11.29
CA GLU A 123 -8.78 -6.47 -11.11
C GLU A 123 -10.18 -6.91 -10.63
N GLY A 124 -11.03 -7.13 -11.61
CA GLY A 124 -12.48 -7.27 -11.51
C GLY A 124 -13.16 -7.65 -12.84
N ASP A 125 -12.42 -7.72 -13.96
CA ASP A 125 -12.96 -8.21 -15.24
C ASP A 125 -12.02 -9.21 -15.94
N GLU A 126 -11.62 -10.31 -15.28
CA GLU A 126 -11.13 -11.50 -16.02
C GLU A 126 -11.25 -12.84 -15.26
N ALA A 127 -12.36 -13.06 -14.53
CA ALA A 127 -12.61 -14.36 -13.89
C ALA A 127 -14.06 -14.83 -13.96
N VAL A 128 -14.75 -14.66 -15.09
CA VAL A 128 -15.90 -15.52 -15.49
C VAL A 128 -16.19 -15.36 -17.00
N LYS A 129 -15.31 -15.92 -17.84
CA LYS A 129 -15.71 -16.45 -19.15
C LYS A 129 -15.49 -17.96 -19.14
N LYS A 130 -16.49 -18.70 -18.68
CA LYS A 130 -16.73 -20.09 -19.05
C LYS A 130 -18.22 -20.39 -18.93
#